data_AF-A0ABD3WYP6-F1
#
_entry.id   AF-A0ABD3WYP6-F1
#
_cell.length_a   1.000
_cell.length_b   1.000
_cell.length_c   1.000
_cell.angle_alpha   90.00
_cell.angle_beta   90.00
_cell.angle_gamma   90.00
#
_symmetry.space_group_name_H-M   'P 1'
#
loop_
_entity.id
_entity.type
_entity.pdbx_description
1 polymer ?
#
loop_
_entity_poly.entity_id
_entity_poly.type
_entity_poly.pdbx_seq_one_letter_code
_entity_poly.pdbx_strand_id
1 'polypeptide(L)' 'LIKRAILDNDFMKNLEMGQIREIVDCMYPVDYTKDSLIIKEGDVGSLVYVME' A
#
# COMPACT_ATOMS: atom_id res chain seq x y z
N LEU A 1 0.88 2.12 -11.75
CA LEU A 1 1.61 2.90 -10.72
C LEU A 1 1.86 2.05 -9.47
N ILE A 2 0.83 1.40 -8.92
CA ILE A 2 0.91 0.54 -7.71
C ILE A 2 2.02 -0.53 -7.79
N LYS A 3 2.09 -1.31 -8.88
CA LYS A 3 3.14 -2.35 -9.03
C LYS A 3 4.56 -1.79 -8.90
N ARG A 4 4.80 -0.57 -9.41
CA ARG A 4 6.11 0.08 -9.32
C ARG A 4 6.40 0.52 -7.88
N ALA A 5 5.41 1.11 -7.20
CA ALA A 5 5.54 1.48 -5.78
C ALA A 5 5.86 0.27 -4.88
N ILE A 6 5.30 -0.90 -5.17
CA ILE A 6 5.59 -2.15 -4.45
C ILE A 6 7.02 -2.63 -4.73
N LEU A 7 7.47 -2.60 -5.98
CA LEU A 7 8.82 -3.04 -6.37
C LEU A 7 9.92 -2.10 -5.89
N ASP A 8 9.63 -0.80 -5.83
CA ASP A 8 10.55 0.23 -5.32
C ASP A 8 10.60 0.23 -3.77
N ASN A 9 9.67 -0.47 -3.09
CA ASN A 9 9.64 -0.57 -1.64
C ASN A 9 10.62 -1.62 -1.12
N ASP A 10 11.52 -1.22 -0.22
CA ASP A 10 12.57 -2.10 0.30
C ASP A 10 12.07 -3.32 1.09
N PHE A 11 10.88 -3.27 1.67
CA PHE A 11 10.27 -4.42 2.36
C PHE A 11 9.64 -5.40 1.37
N MET A 12 9.08 -4.90 0.28
CA MET A 12 8.29 -5.69 -0.68
C MET A 12 9.05 -6.08 -1.95
N LYS A 13 10.25 -5.53 -2.20
CA LYS A 13 11.06 -5.81 -3.39
C LYS A 13 11.49 -7.26 -3.56
N ASN A 14 11.49 -8.04 -2.46
CA ASN A 14 11.88 -9.45 -2.46
C ASN A 14 10.70 -10.41 -2.68
N LEU A 15 9.49 -9.88 -2.89
CA LEU A 15 8.31 -10.69 -3.18
C LEU A 15 8.37 -11.24 -4.61
N GLU A 16 7.90 -12.47 -4.78
CA GLU A 16 7.76 -13.05 -6.11
C GLU A 16 6.68 -12.32 -6.91
N MET A 17 6.80 -12.33 -8.24
CA MET A 17 5.83 -11.66 -9.12
C MET A 17 4.38 -12.16 -8.93
N GLY A 18 4.20 -13.42 -8.53
CA GLY A 18 2.88 -13.96 -8.17
C GLY A 18 2.28 -13.30 -6.93
N GLN A 19 3.07 -13.16 -5.86
CA GLN A 19 2.66 -12.52 -4.61
C GLN A 19 2.37 -11.03 -4.81
N ILE A 20 3.19 -10.34 -5.60
CA ILE A 20 2.94 -8.93 -5.94
C ILE A 20 1.60 -8.78 -6.65
N ARG A 21 1.29 -9.69 -7.57
CA ARG A 21 0.00 -9.69 -8.27
C ARG A 21 -1.16 -9.88 -7.30
N GLU A 22 -1.08 -10.86 -6.41
CA GLU A 22 -2.11 -11.09 -5.38
C GLU A 22 -2.32 -9.86 -4.49
N ILE A 23 -1.25 -9.18 -4.07
CA ILE A 23 -1.33 -7.95 -3.29
C ILE A 23 -2.06 -6.86 -4.09
N VAL A 24 -1.63 -6.61 -5.34
CA VAL A 24 -2.25 -5.60 -6.20
C VAL A 24 -3.72 -5.92 -6.45
N ASP A 25 -4.07 -7.19 -6.65
CA ASP A 25 -5.43 -7.64 -6.91
C ASP A 25 -6.35 -7.44 -5.67
N CYS A 26 -5.80 -7.43 -4.45
CA CYS A 26 -6.55 -7.15 -3.22
C CYS A 26 -6.57 -5.67 -2.82
N MET A 27 -5.78 -4.80 -3.45
CA MET A 27 -5.80 -3.36 -3.18
C MET A 27 -7.04 -2.71 -3.81
N TYR A 28 -7.60 -1.72 -3.14
CA TYR A 28 -8.78 -0.99 -3.59
C TYR A 28 -8.58 0.52 -3.37
N PRO A 29 -9.17 1.37 -4.23
CA PRO A 29 -9.09 2.82 -4.06
C PRO A 29 -9.85 3.26 -2.81
N VAL A 30 -9.31 4.24 -2.10
CA VAL A 30 -9.96 4.88 -0.95
C VAL A 30 -9.75 6.38 -1.05
N ASP A 31 -10.85 7.12 -1.01
CA ASP A 31 -10.84 8.58 -1.03
C ASP A 31 -10.97 9.14 0.38
N TYR A 32 -10.16 10.15 0.67
CA TYR A 32 -10.20 10.88 1.93
C TYR A 32 -10.44 12.37 1.67
N THR A 33 -11.24 13.00 2.52
CA THR A 33 -11.43 14.45 2.44
C THR A 33 -10.19 15.18 2.91
N LYS A 34 -10.06 16.45 2.51
CA LYS A 34 -9.03 17.34 3.04
C LYS A 34 -9.01 17.30 4.56
N ASP A 35 -7.81 17.35 5.13
CA ASP A 35 -7.54 17.33 6.57
C ASP A 35 -7.89 16.00 7.29
N SER A 36 -8.13 14.91 6.53
CA SER A 36 -8.31 13.57 7.11
C SER A 36 -7.00 13.02 7.69
N LEU A 37 -7.09 12.48 8.92
CA LEU A 37 -6.02 11.71 9.54
C LEU A 37 -6.13 10.24 9.10
N ILE A 38 -5.27 9.82 8.18
CA ILE A 38 -5.31 8.46 7.60
C ILE A 38 -4.66 7.44 8.54
N ILE A 39 -3.52 7.79 9.15
CA ILE A 39 -2.77 6.95 10.08
C ILE A 39 -2.32 7.81 11.25
N LYS A 40 -2.37 7.26 12.46
CA LYS A 40 -1.94 7.93 13.67
C LYS A 40 -0.79 7.16 14.33
N GLU A 41 0.22 7.88 14.77
CA GLU A 41 1.35 7.29 15.50
C GLU A 41 0.87 6.65 16.82
N GLY A 42 1.36 5.44 17.09
CA GLY A 42 0.98 4.63 18.25
C GLY A 42 -0.17 3.64 17.99
N ASP A 43 -0.89 3.78 16.88
CA ASP A 43 -1.92 2.81 16.49
C ASP A 43 -1.29 1.57 15.82
N VAL A 44 -1.98 0.43 15.92
CA VAL A 44 -1.55 -0.82 15.28
C VAL A 44 -1.67 -0.68 13.76
N GLY A 45 -0.56 -0.83 13.05
CA GLY A 45 -0.53 -0.84 11.59
C GLY A 45 -0.96 -2.18 11.02
N SER A 46 -2.07 -2.20 10.25
CA SER A 46 -2.58 -3.39 9.55
C SER A 46 -2.82 -3.19 8.05
N LEU A 47 -2.69 -1.95 7.55
CA LEU A 47 -2.99 -1.57 6.18
C LEU A 47 -1.78 -0.91 5.52
N VAL A 48 -1.68 -1.06 4.20
CA VAL A 48 -0.66 -0.44 3.35
C VAL A 48 -1.36 0.49 2.37
N TYR A 49 -0.85 1.71 2.23
CA TYR A 49 -1.38 2.73 1.32
C TYR A 49 -0.33 3.10 0.28
N VAL A 50 -0.80 3.37 -0.94
CA VAL A 50 0.01 3.91 -2.05
C VAL A 50 -0.71 5.15 -2.54
N MET A 51 0.00 6.28 -2.62
CA MET A 51 -0.56 7.51 -3.18
C MET A 51 -0.53 7.44 -4.71
N GLU A 52 -1.66 7.78 -5.35
CA GLU A 52 -1.82 7.87 -6.80
C GLU A 52 -1.70 9.31 -7.31
#